data_AF-A0A957ZNZ2-F1
#
_entry.id   AF-A0A957ZNZ2-F1
#
_cell.length_a   1.000
_cell.length_b   1.000
_cell.length_c   1.000
_cell.angle_alpha   90.00
_cell.angle_beta   90.00
_cell.angle_gamma   90.00
#
_symmetry.space_group_name_H-M   'P 1'
#
loop_
_entity.id
_entity.type
_entity.pdbx_description
1 polymer ?
#
loop_
_entity_poly.entity_id
_entity_poly.type
_entity_poly.pdbx_seq_one_letter_code
_entity_poly.pdbx_strand_id
1 'polypeptide(L)'
;MTITTMPPRAVYLGADFYRARVAQLQEHAGAAGLDGLLVLNPANLMWATGFFHIPNERPIGLYLPAHGAPVLFVPFLEKENAEESWFDDIRWYLEYPGETPAEVWMLAQLPGARIGVDAASHAGFAAMAAVKPGLTLDHTVSRLRYIKNAAEIELTRTAAAYADFGLAVARQAVADGLRSGITELDVVQIVQSETTARMKAELEDLVNFYRG
;
A
#
# COMPACT_ATOMS: atom_id res chain seq x y z
N MET A 1 -28.88 11.24 29.50
CA MET A 1 -27.42 11.01 29.43
C MET A 1 -27.01 11.41 28.03
N THR A 2 -26.39 12.58 27.88
CA THR A 2 -26.11 13.19 26.58
C THR A 2 -24.94 12.44 25.94
N ILE A 3 -25.21 11.64 24.91
CA ILE A 3 -24.16 11.00 24.12
C ILE A 3 -23.44 12.13 23.39
N THR A 4 -22.30 12.55 23.92
CA THR A 4 -21.40 13.47 23.22
C THR A 4 -20.77 12.64 22.11
N THR A 5 -21.35 12.71 20.91
CA THR A 5 -20.74 12.15 19.70
C THR A 5 -19.43 12.91 19.49
N MET A 6 -18.30 12.24 19.71
CA MET A 6 -17.00 12.80 19.37
C MET A 6 -16.97 13.09 17.87
N PRO A 7 -16.34 14.20 17.43
CA PRO A 7 -16.14 14.44 16.02
C PRO A 7 -15.33 13.27 15.43
N PRO A 8 -15.68 12.83 14.21
CA PRO A 8 -15.03 11.69 13.59
C PRO A 8 -13.51 11.96 13.43
N ARG A 9 -12.68 10.91 13.55
CA ARG A 9 -11.22 11.03 13.52
C ARG A 9 -10.69 10.70 12.12
N ALA A 10 -9.89 11.59 11.54
CA ALA A 10 -9.08 11.25 10.36
C ALA A 10 -8.06 10.15 10.68
N VAL A 11 -8.06 9.08 9.87
CA VAL A 11 -7.15 7.94 9.99
C VAL A 11 -6.33 7.72 8.71
N TYR A 12 -5.89 8.82 8.10
CA TYR A 12 -5.00 8.80 6.94
C TYR A 12 -3.77 9.68 7.19
N LEU A 13 -2.69 9.36 6.47
CA LEU A 13 -1.47 10.17 6.46
C LEU A 13 -1.54 11.09 5.24
N GLY A 14 -1.30 12.38 5.43
CA GLY A 14 -1.40 13.36 4.35
C GLY A 14 -0.28 13.24 3.31
N ALA A 15 -0.45 13.91 2.16
CA ALA A 15 0.55 13.91 1.09
C ALA A 15 1.94 14.36 1.58
N ASP A 16 2.03 15.36 2.45
CA ASP A 16 3.30 15.87 2.98
C ASP A 16 4.11 14.81 3.74
N PHE A 17 3.43 13.93 4.48
CA PHE A 17 4.07 12.82 5.16
C PHE A 17 4.68 11.83 4.17
N TYR A 18 3.97 11.52 3.10
CA TYR A 18 4.47 10.63 2.05
C TYR A 18 5.57 11.27 1.20
N ARG A 19 5.50 12.57 0.92
CA ARG A 19 6.59 13.31 0.26
C ARG A 19 7.87 13.28 1.09
N ALA A 20 7.77 13.50 2.41
CA ALA A 20 8.91 13.40 3.32
C ALA A 20 9.52 11.99 3.37
N ARG A 21 8.66 10.96 3.34
CA ARG A 21 9.10 9.56 3.28
C ARG A 21 9.79 9.21 1.96
N VAL A 22 9.26 9.68 0.84
CA VAL A 22 9.91 9.54 -0.46
C VAL A 22 11.28 10.21 -0.45
N ALA A 23 11.39 11.45 0.06
CA ALA A 23 12.68 12.13 0.18
C ALA A 23 13.70 11.30 1.00
N GLN A 24 13.29 10.73 2.13
CA GLN A 24 14.14 9.83 2.92
C GLN A 24 14.64 8.62 2.10
N LEU A 25 13.74 7.96 1.35
CA LEU A 25 14.11 6.83 0.50
C LEU A 25 15.09 7.22 -0.61
N GLN A 26 14.91 8.40 -1.21
CA GLN A 26 15.78 8.93 -2.26
C GLN A 26 17.18 9.24 -1.70
N GLU A 27 17.28 9.81 -0.49
CA GLU A 27 18.55 10.01 0.22
C GLU A 27 19.29 8.69 0.44
N HIS A 28 18.59 7.64 0.88
CA HIS A 28 19.19 6.31 1.04
C HIS A 28 19.67 5.74 -0.30
N ALA A 29 18.90 5.89 -1.38
CA ALA A 29 19.30 5.44 -2.71
C ALA A 29 20.59 6.15 -3.17
N GLY A 30 20.63 7.49 -3.04
CA GLY A 30 21.81 8.28 -3.38
C GLY A 30 23.04 7.91 -2.55
N ALA A 31 22.88 7.72 -1.24
CA ALA A 31 23.96 7.32 -0.33
C ALA A 31 24.50 5.90 -0.63
N ALA A 32 23.66 5.00 -1.15
CA ALA A 32 24.07 3.68 -1.63
C ALA A 32 24.71 3.71 -3.03
N GLY A 33 24.80 4.89 -3.67
CA GLY A 33 25.28 5.02 -5.04
C GLY A 33 24.32 4.39 -6.05
N LEU A 34 23.02 4.36 -5.77
CA LEU A 34 21.99 3.99 -6.74
C LEU A 34 21.49 5.24 -7.45
N ASP A 35 21.07 5.09 -8.69
CA ASP A 35 20.41 6.14 -9.47
C ASP A 35 18.91 6.22 -9.09
N GLY A 36 18.36 5.17 -8.48
CA GLY A 36 17.02 5.14 -7.90
C GLY A 36 16.59 3.73 -7.44
N LEU A 37 15.38 3.66 -6.89
CA LEU A 37 14.72 2.43 -6.45
C LEU A 37 13.47 2.17 -7.27
N LEU A 38 13.33 0.96 -7.82
CA LEU A 38 12.08 0.44 -8.38
C LEU A 38 11.40 -0.44 -7.33
N VAL A 39 10.32 0.08 -6.76
CA VAL A 39 9.51 -0.56 -5.73
C VAL A 39 8.35 -1.29 -6.40
N LEU A 40 8.41 -2.62 -6.41
CA LEU A 40 7.40 -3.53 -6.99
C LEU A 40 6.60 -4.26 -5.91
N ASN A 41 7.06 -4.30 -4.66
CA ASN A 41 6.26 -4.89 -3.58
C ASN A 41 5.07 -3.98 -3.24
N PRO A 42 3.82 -4.44 -3.34
CA PRO A 42 2.65 -3.60 -3.13
C PRO A 42 2.58 -2.96 -1.72
N ALA A 43 3.00 -3.70 -0.70
CA ALA A 43 3.00 -3.20 0.68
C ALA A 43 4.08 -2.14 0.92
N ASN A 44 5.22 -2.23 0.22
CA ASN A 44 6.26 -1.19 0.24
C ASN A 44 5.82 0.05 -0.52
N LEU A 45 5.17 -0.12 -1.68
CA LEU A 45 4.62 0.97 -2.47
C LEU A 45 3.57 1.75 -1.66
N MET A 46 2.55 1.06 -1.14
CA MET A 46 1.51 1.67 -0.29
C MET A 46 2.11 2.38 0.93
N TRP A 47 3.13 1.78 1.55
CA TRP A 47 3.81 2.41 2.67
C TRP A 47 4.59 3.66 2.26
N ALA A 48 5.30 3.61 1.13
CA ALA A 48 6.12 4.72 0.67
C ALA A 48 5.28 5.94 0.26
N THR A 49 4.09 5.72 -0.31
CA THR A 49 3.38 6.78 -1.05
C THR A 49 1.91 6.97 -0.67
N GLY A 50 1.30 6.04 0.06
CA GLY A 50 -0.13 6.10 0.36
C GLY A 50 -1.02 5.80 -0.84
N PHE A 51 -0.46 5.35 -1.96
CA PHE A 51 -1.25 4.88 -3.10
C PHE A 51 -1.77 3.47 -2.83
N PHE A 52 -2.97 3.42 -2.25
CA PHE A 52 -3.68 2.19 -1.93
C PHE A 52 -4.36 1.62 -3.17
N HIS A 53 -4.10 0.34 -3.46
CA HIS A 53 -4.73 -0.42 -4.53
C HIS A 53 -4.95 -1.85 -4.07
N ILE A 54 -5.81 -2.59 -4.76
CA ILE A 54 -5.97 -4.04 -4.55
C ILE A 54 -4.90 -4.75 -5.38
N PRO A 55 -3.88 -5.37 -4.77
CA PRO A 55 -2.86 -6.06 -5.53
C PRO A 55 -3.48 -7.26 -6.25
N ASN A 56 -3.25 -7.33 -7.56
CA ASN A 56 -3.70 -8.43 -8.39
C ASN A 56 -2.53 -8.90 -9.27
N GLU A 57 -2.82 -9.67 -10.31
CA GLU A 57 -1.80 -10.18 -11.23
C GLU A 57 -1.05 -9.08 -11.99
N ARG A 58 -1.64 -7.89 -12.16
CA ARG A 58 -1.07 -6.75 -12.89
C ARG A 58 -0.10 -5.99 -11.98
N PRO A 59 1.21 -5.98 -12.28
CA PRO A 59 2.18 -5.28 -11.45
C PRO A 59 1.95 -3.76 -11.47
N ILE A 60 2.01 -3.15 -10.29
CA ILE A 60 2.17 -1.70 -10.13
C ILE A 60 3.58 -1.45 -9.64
N GLY A 61 4.26 -0.49 -10.25
CA GLY A 61 5.62 -0.11 -9.90
C GLY A 61 5.72 1.33 -9.45
N LEU A 62 6.59 1.61 -8.51
CA LEU A 62 6.94 2.95 -8.10
C LEU A 62 8.44 3.15 -8.28
N TYR A 63 8.83 4.10 -9.11
CA TYR A 63 10.22 4.51 -9.22
C TYR A 63 10.51 5.75 -8.38
N LEU A 64 11.49 5.63 -7.50
CA LEU A 64 12.03 6.69 -6.67
C LEU A 64 13.44 7.02 -7.16
N PRO A 65 13.64 8.01 -8.04
CA PRO A 65 14.99 8.40 -8.45
C PRO A 65 15.76 8.95 -7.25
N ALA A 66 17.09 8.81 -7.20
CA ALA A 66 17.89 9.41 -6.14
C ALA A 66 17.70 10.95 -6.05
N HIS A 67 17.33 11.58 -7.16
CA HIS A 67 16.95 13.00 -7.23
C HIS A 67 15.80 13.20 -8.22
N GLY A 68 14.82 14.04 -7.87
CA GLY A 68 13.69 14.39 -8.75
C GLY A 68 12.35 13.82 -8.28
N ALA A 69 11.33 13.94 -9.13
CA ALA A 69 9.99 13.48 -8.82
C ALA A 69 9.86 11.95 -8.95
N PRO A 70 9.08 11.28 -8.09
CA PRO A 70 8.77 9.87 -8.23
C PRO A 70 7.87 9.62 -9.44
N VAL A 71 7.98 8.42 -10.03
CA VAL A 71 7.17 7.98 -11.16
C VAL A 71 6.33 6.78 -10.74
N LEU A 72 5.01 6.87 -10.94
CA LEU A 72 4.09 5.76 -10.70
C LEU A 72 3.79 5.03 -12.02
N PHE A 73 3.94 3.72 -12.02
CA PHE A 73 3.64 2.84 -13.15
C PHE A 73 2.42 1.99 -12.84
N VAL A 74 1.36 2.10 -13.65
CA VAL A 74 0.10 1.39 -13.43
C VAL A 74 -0.38 0.67 -14.69
N PRO A 75 -1.21 -0.39 -14.59
CA PRO A 75 -1.99 -0.83 -15.75
C PRO A 75 -2.97 0.28 -16.17
N PHE A 76 -3.32 0.34 -17.45
CA PHE A 76 -4.22 1.36 -18.00
C PHE A 76 -5.57 1.45 -17.25
N LEU A 77 -6.08 0.32 -16.76
CA LEU A 77 -7.31 0.25 -15.98
C LEU A 77 -7.25 1.06 -14.66
N GLU A 78 -6.06 1.24 -14.09
CA GLU A 78 -5.83 1.97 -12.84
C GLU A 78 -5.41 3.43 -13.09
N LYS A 79 -5.39 3.88 -14.35
CA LYS A 79 -4.91 5.20 -14.73
C LYS A 79 -5.70 6.32 -14.05
N GLU A 80 -7.04 6.27 -14.11
CA GLU A 80 -7.90 7.32 -13.54
C GLU A 80 -7.71 7.42 -12.01
N ASN A 81 -7.69 6.27 -11.33
CA ASN A 81 -7.40 6.20 -9.90
C ASN A 81 -5.99 6.74 -9.56
N ALA A 82 -5.00 6.46 -10.40
CA ALA A 82 -3.66 7.02 -10.26
C ALA A 82 -3.63 8.54 -10.43
N GLU A 83 -4.38 9.10 -11.38
CA GLU A 83 -4.44 10.54 -11.64
C GLU A 83 -5.08 11.35 -10.48
N GLU A 84 -5.88 10.71 -9.61
CA GLU A 84 -6.41 11.32 -8.38
C GLU A 84 -5.39 11.39 -7.24
N SER A 85 -4.22 10.76 -7.40
CA SER A 85 -3.16 10.76 -6.39
C SER A 85 -2.29 12.02 -6.44
N TRP A 86 -1.23 12.06 -5.63
CA TRP A 86 -0.31 13.20 -5.57
C TRP A 86 0.85 13.13 -6.58
N PHE A 87 0.92 12.10 -7.43
CA PHE A 87 2.00 11.93 -8.40
C PHE A 87 1.83 12.84 -9.62
N ASP A 88 2.93 13.48 -10.02
CA ASP A 88 2.98 14.32 -11.23
C ASP A 88 3.34 13.50 -12.50
N ASP A 89 4.08 12.40 -12.36
CA ASP A 89 4.49 11.52 -13.47
C ASP A 89 3.87 10.12 -13.27
N ILE A 90 2.81 9.86 -14.03
CA ILE A 90 2.09 8.59 -14.07
C ILE A 90 2.23 8.02 -15.46
N ARG A 91 2.75 6.79 -15.54
CA ARG A 91 2.94 6.07 -16.80
C ARG A 91 2.17 4.77 -16.73
N TRP A 92 1.68 4.32 -17.87
CA TRP A 92 0.81 3.15 -17.90
C TRP A 92 1.10 2.21 -19.07
N TYR A 93 0.79 0.94 -18.87
CA TYR A 93 0.86 -0.11 -19.88
C TYR A 93 -0.54 -0.69 -20.13
N LEU A 94 -0.82 -1.14 -21.35
CA LEU A 94 -2.18 -1.48 -21.77
C LEU A 94 -2.63 -2.87 -21.31
N GLU A 95 -1.80 -3.91 -21.53
CA GLU A 95 -2.20 -5.31 -21.38
C GLU A 95 -1.35 -6.07 -20.36
N TYR A 96 -1.95 -7.08 -19.71
CA TYR A 96 -1.25 -8.06 -18.90
C TYR A 96 -1.89 -9.46 -19.03
N PRO A 97 -1.09 -10.51 -19.29
CA PRO A 97 0.31 -10.45 -19.67
C PRO A 97 0.46 -9.78 -21.05
N GLY A 98 1.42 -8.86 -21.19
CA GLY A 98 1.77 -8.26 -22.48
C GLY A 98 2.96 -8.98 -23.15
N GLU A 99 3.36 -8.53 -24.34
CA GLU A 99 4.54 -9.06 -25.04
C GLU A 99 5.84 -8.90 -24.23
N THR A 100 5.96 -7.77 -23.52
CA THR A 100 7.05 -7.49 -22.60
C THR A 100 6.53 -7.60 -21.16
N PRO A 101 7.20 -8.33 -20.25
CA PRO A 101 6.84 -8.33 -18.84
C PRO A 101 6.75 -6.91 -18.28
N ALA A 102 5.72 -6.62 -17.49
CA ALA A 102 5.43 -5.25 -17.06
C ALA A 102 6.61 -4.63 -16.29
N GLU A 103 7.26 -5.39 -15.42
CA GLU A 103 8.45 -4.95 -14.68
C GLU A 103 9.64 -4.61 -15.58
N VAL A 104 9.81 -5.31 -16.71
CA VAL A 104 10.85 -5.03 -17.71
C VAL A 104 10.49 -3.75 -18.48
N TRP A 105 9.22 -3.59 -18.84
CA TRP A 105 8.73 -2.36 -19.48
C TRP A 105 8.87 -1.14 -18.56
N MET A 106 8.59 -1.28 -17.27
CA MET A 106 8.81 -0.22 -16.26
C MET A 106 10.31 0.14 -16.20
N LEU A 107 11.17 -0.88 -16.05
CA LEU A 107 12.61 -0.70 -15.92
C LEU A 107 13.23 -0.01 -17.15
N ALA A 108 12.78 -0.37 -18.35
CA ALA A 108 13.29 0.20 -19.61
C ALA A 108 13.04 1.71 -19.73
N GLN A 109 12.07 2.25 -19.01
CA GLN A 109 11.74 3.68 -19.01
C GLN A 109 12.55 4.50 -18.01
N LEU A 110 13.32 3.84 -17.14
CA LEU A 110 14.06 4.51 -16.08
C LEU A 110 15.40 5.05 -16.60
N PRO A 111 15.78 6.29 -16.26
CA PRO A 111 17.14 6.76 -16.49
C PRO A 111 18.14 6.02 -15.58
N GLY A 112 19.43 6.11 -15.91
CA GLY A 112 20.49 5.51 -15.10
C GLY A 112 20.67 4.00 -15.29
N ALA A 113 21.69 3.46 -14.63
CA ALA A 113 22.11 2.06 -14.77
C ALA A 113 22.05 1.29 -13.45
N ARG A 114 22.22 1.98 -12.31
CA ARG A 114 22.30 1.38 -10.97
C ARG A 114 20.95 1.51 -10.28
N ILE A 115 20.07 0.54 -10.51
CA ILE A 115 18.72 0.55 -9.95
C ILE A 115 18.63 -0.52 -8.87
N GLY A 116 18.06 -0.17 -7.72
CA GLY A 116 17.67 -1.17 -6.70
C GLY A 116 16.23 -1.61 -6.93
N VAL A 117 15.93 -2.91 -6.86
CA VAL A 117 14.55 -3.43 -6.94
C VAL A 117 14.20 -4.23 -5.69
N ASP A 118 13.01 -4.01 -5.12
CA ASP A 118 12.65 -4.54 -3.80
C ASP A 118 11.97 -5.91 -3.81
N ALA A 119 11.37 -6.28 -4.94
CA ALA A 119 10.73 -7.57 -5.14
C ALA A 119 10.76 -7.94 -6.62
N ALA A 120 11.09 -9.19 -6.90
CA ALA A 120 10.99 -9.77 -8.23
C ALA A 120 10.94 -11.29 -8.11
N SER A 121 10.23 -11.96 -9.02
CA SER A 121 10.43 -13.39 -9.22
C SER A 121 11.85 -13.64 -9.78
N HIS A 122 12.36 -14.87 -9.66
CA HIS A 122 13.69 -15.19 -10.22
C HIS A 122 13.75 -14.90 -11.73
N ALA A 123 12.73 -15.31 -12.48
CA ALA A 123 12.65 -15.07 -13.92
C ALA A 123 12.50 -13.57 -14.25
N GLY A 124 11.66 -12.85 -13.49
CA GLY A 124 11.48 -11.40 -13.66
C GLY A 124 12.76 -10.63 -13.39
N PHE A 125 13.50 -10.98 -12.33
CA PHE A 125 14.80 -10.37 -12.05
C PHE A 125 15.80 -10.63 -13.17
N ALA A 126 15.88 -11.87 -13.68
CA ALA A 126 16.78 -12.21 -14.78
C ALA A 126 16.46 -11.41 -16.06
N ALA A 127 15.16 -11.29 -16.40
CA ALA A 127 14.72 -10.51 -17.55
C ALA A 127 15.02 -9.01 -17.40
N MET A 128 14.79 -8.46 -16.21
CA MET A 128 15.13 -7.07 -15.88
C MET A 128 16.65 -6.81 -15.93
N ALA A 129 17.45 -7.72 -15.36
CA ALA A 129 18.91 -7.61 -15.35
C ALA A 129 19.53 -7.70 -16.75
N ALA A 130 18.87 -8.40 -17.68
CA ALA A 130 19.28 -8.42 -19.10
C ALA A 130 19.14 -7.03 -19.77
N VAL A 131 18.19 -6.21 -19.31
CA VAL A 131 17.97 -4.84 -19.82
C VAL A 131 18.84 -3.82 -19.07
N LYS A 132 18.99 -3.96 -17.75
CA LYS A 132 19.89 -3.14 -16.93
C LYS A 132 20.84 -4.01 -16.10
N PRO A 133 22.07 -4.25 -16.58
CA PRO A 133 23.05 -5.09 -15.87
C PRO A 133 23.49 -4.58 -14.49
N GLY A 134 23.27 -3.29 -14.20
CA GLY A 134 23.52 -2.69 -12.89
C GLY A 134 22.37 -2.82 -11.89
N LEU A 135 21.32 -3.59 -12.24
CA LEU A 135 20.20 -3.87 -11.35
C LEU A 135 20.66 -4.70 -10.14
N THR A 136 20.22 -4.32 -8.96
CA THR A 136 20.51 -5.03 -7.70
C THR A 136 19.23 -5.23 -6.90
N LEU A 137 19.19 -6.27 -6.07
CA LEU A 137 18.13 -6.40 -5.07
C LEU A 137 18.37 -5.39 -3.94
N ASP A 138 17.34 -4.67 -3.54
CA ASP A 138 17.39 -3.69 -2.45
C ASP A 138 16.29 -3.96 -1.42
N HIS A 139 16.59 -3.74 -0.13
CA HIS A 139 15.63 -3.98 0.96
C HIS A 139 15.42 -2.74 1.83
N THR A 140 15.81 -1.57 1.34
CA THR A 140 15.78 -0.31 2.09
C THR A 140 14.37 0.04 2.52
N VAL A 141 13.39 -0.06 1.62
CA VAL A 141 11.98 0.23 1.96
C VAL A 141 11.49 -0.66 3.10
N SER A 142 11.70 -1.97 2.98
CA SER A 142 11.32 -2.95 4.01
C SER A 142 12.03 -2.70 5.34
N ARG A 143 13.30 -2.30 5.33
CA ARG A 143 14.07 -2.02 6.56
C ARG A 143 13.58 -0.77 7.27
N LEU A 144 13.29 0.31 6.53
CA LEU A 144 12.74 1.53 7.12
C LEU A 144 11.34 1.29 7.70
N ARG A 145 10.58 0.32 7.17
CA ARG A 145 9.30 -0.09 7.74
C ARG A 145 9.41 -0.75 9.10
N TYR A 146 10.57 -1.23 9.54
CA TYR A 146 10.68 -1.92 10.85
C TYR A 146 10.48 -0.96 12.02
N ILE A 147 10.97 0.26 11.92
CA ILE A 147 10.82 1.28 12.95
C ILE A 147 9.67 2.21 12.56
N LYS A 148 8.55 2.09 13.28
CA LYS A 148 7.37 2.92 13.06
C LYS A 148 7.58 4.32 13.61
N ASN A 149 7.10 5.33 12.89
CA ASN A 149 6.94 6.65 13.47
C ASN A 149 5.67 6.73 14.33
N ALA A 150 5.55 7.83 15.08
CA ALA A 150 4.44 8.03 16.00
C ALA A 150 3.07 7.96 15.31
N ALA A 151 2.93 8.53 14.11
CA ALA A 151 1.66 8.53 13.37
C ALA A 151 1.24 7.11 12.95
N GLU A 152 2.18 6.29 12.50
CA GLU A 152 1.94 4.88 12.16
C GLU A 152 1.55 4.03 13.40
N ILE A 153 2.19 4.30 14.54
CA ILE A 153 1.84 3.66 15.81
C ILE A 153 0.41 4.04 16.20
N GLU A 154 0.01 5.30 16.06
CA GLU A 154 -1.35 5.75 16.36
C GLU A 154 -2.40 5.10 15.45
N LEU A 155 -2.11 4.96 14.15
CA LEU A 155 -2.98 4.21 13.25
C LEU A 155 -3.09 2.73 13.64
N THR A 156 -1.96 2.12 14.04
CA THR A 156 -1.93 0.72 14.51
C THR A 156 -2.75 0.53 15.79
N ARG A 157 -2.64 1.45 16.76
CA ARG A 157 -3.45 1.45 17.99
C ARG A 157 -4.94 1.59 17.68
N THR A 158 -5.28 2.47 16.74
CA THR A 158 -6.65 2.67 16.29
C THR A 158 -7.21 1.40 15.66
N ALA A 159 -6.45 0.75 14.76
CA ALA A 159 -6.84 -0.53 14.17
C ALA A 159 -7.00 -1.64 15.22
N ALA A 160 -6.09 -1.71 16.20
CA ALA A 160 -6.17 -2.68 17.30
C ALA A 160 -7.43 -2.51 18.14
N ALA A 161 -7.83 -1.26 18.45
CA ALA A 161 -9.06 -1.00 19.21
C ALA A 161 -10.32 -1.52 18.49
N TYR A 162 -10.38 -1.43 17.15
CA TYR A 162 -11.48 -2.01 16.39
C TYR A 162 -11.40 -3.55 16.31
N ALA A 163 -10.20 -4.12 16.26
CA ALA A 163 -10.03 -5.57 16.33
C ALA A 163 -10.49 -6.12 17.69
N ASP A 164 -10.14 -5.46 18.80
CA ASP A 164 -10.59 -5.81 20.15
C ASP A 164 -12.12 -5.71 20.27
N PHE A 165 -12.72 -4.68 19.67
CA PHE A 165 -14.17 -4.56 19.59
C PHE A 165 -14.80 -5.73 18.82
N GLY A 166 -14.28 -6.06 17.63
CA GLY A 166 -14.76 -7.18 16.83
C GLY A 166 -14.66 -8.52 17.58
N LEU A 167 -13.61 -8.72 18.37
CA LEU A 167 -13.47 -9.89 19.23
C LEU A 167 -14.54 -9.93 20.34
N ALA A 168 -14.84 -8.78 20.96
CA ALA A 168 -15.91 -8.70 21.95
C ALA A 168 -17.29 -9.04 21.35
N VAL A 169 -17.58 -8.52 20.15
CA VAL A 169 -18.80 -8.84 19.38
C VAL A 169 -18.87 -10.33 19.08
N ALA A 170 -17.77 -10.93 18.59
CA ALA A 170 -17.71 -12.35 18.28
C ALA A 170 -18.03 -13.22 19.51
N ARG A 171 -17.42 -12.90 20.67
CA ARG A 171 -17.64 -13.63 21.92
C ARG A 171 -19.10 -13.57 22.36
N GLN A 172 -19.73 -12.40 22.23
CA GLN A 172 -21.13 -12.22 22.58
C GLN A 172 -22.06 -13.00 21.64
N ALA A 173 -21.84 -12.88 20.32
CA ALA A 173 -22.63 -13.60 19.31
C ALA A 173 -22.60 -15.13 19.52
N VAL A 174 -21.41 -15.68 19.81
CA VAL A 174 -21.26 -17.11 20.13
C VAL A 174 -22.02 -17.47 21.41
N ALA A 175 -21.89 -16.66 22.47
CA ALA A 175 -22.57 -16.93 23.74
C ALA A 175 -24.10 -16.95 23.59
N ASP A 176 -24.65 -16.02 22.82
CA ASP A 176 -26.09 -15.90 22.58
C ASP A 176 -26.61 -16.98 21.63
N GLY A 177 -25.82 -17.33 20.61
CA GLY A 177 -26.21 -18.24 19.55
C GLY A 177 -25.91 -19.73 19.79
N LEU A 178 -25.18 -20.07 20.85
CA LEU A 178 -24.68 -21.45 21.08
C LEU A 178 -25.81 -22.49 21.14
N ARG A 179 -26.94 -22.13 21.76
CA ARG A 179 -28.09 -23.04 21.92
C ARG A 179 -29.02 -23.06 20.70
N SER A 180 -28.89 -22.07 19.81
CA SER A 180 -29.70 -21.95 18.59
C SER A 180 -28.98 -22.44 17.33
N GLY A 181 -27.76 -22.99 17.47
CA GLY A 181 -27.01 -23.55 16.35
C GLY A 181 -26.33 -22.50 15.46
N ILE A 182 -25.89 -21.38 16.04
CA ILE A 182 -25.12 -20.35 15.32
C ILE A 182 -23.91 -20.96 14.60
N THR A 183 -23.67 -20.53 13.37
CA THR A 183 -22.53 -20.98 12.57
C THR A 183 -21.38 -19.98 12.64
N GLU A 184 -20.18 -20.41 12.25
CA GLU A 184 -19.02 -19.51 12.11
C GLU A 184 -19.29 -18.39 11.09
N LEU A 185 -20.06 -18.67 10.03
CA LEU A 185 -20.44 -17.67 9.02
C LEU A 185 -21.36 -16.59 9.60
N ASP A 186 -22.31 -16.97 10.45
CA ASP A 186 -23.18 -16.01 11.14
C ASP A 186 -22.36 -15.08 12.03
N VAL A 187 -21.41 -15.64 12.80
CA VAL A 187 -20.51 -14.85 13.65
C VAL A 187 -19.67 -13.89 12.82
N VAL A 188 -19.09 -14.34 11.70
CA VAL A 188 -18.33 -13.47 10.78
C VAL A 188 -19.18 -12.32 10.27
N GLN A 189 -20.42 -12.60 9.83
CA GLN A 189 -21.32 -11.58 9.32
C GLN A 189 -21.69 -10.54 10.39
N ILE A 190 -21.98 -10.98 11.62
CA ILE A 190 -22.27 -10.10 12.76
C ILE A 190 -21.05 -9.21 13.07
N VAL A 191 -19.87 -9.80 13.21
CA VAL A 191 -18.62 -9.07 13.51
C VAL A 191 -18.30 -8.05 12.44
N GLN A 192 -18.39 -8.42 11.16
CA GLN A 192 -18.15 -7.51 10.04
C GLN A 192 -19.14 -6.35 10.04
N SER A 193 -20.44 -6.65 10.21
CA SER A 193 -21.50 -5.64 10.22
C SER A 193 -21.30 -4.62 11.35
N GLU A 194 -21.14 -5.09 12.58
CA GLU A 194 -21.02 -4.22 13.75
C GLU A 194 -19.72 -3.43 13.77
N THR A 195 -18.60 -4.08 13.43
CA THR A 195 -17.29 -3.40 13.39
C THR A 195 -17.27 -2.33 12.31
N THR A 196 -17.80 -2.63 11.12
CA THR A 196 -17.90 -1.65 10.02
C THR A 196 -18.85 -0.51 10.38
N ALA A 197 -19.99 -0.80 11.01
CA ALA A 197 -20.93 0.22 11.45
C ALA A 197 -20.29 1.18 12.45
N ARG A 198 -19.52 0.64 13.40
CA ARG A 198 -18.78 1.44 14.38
C ARG A 198 -17.69 2.30 13.73
N MET A 199 -16.89 1.72 12.84
CA MET A 199 -15.88 2.48 12.09
C MET A 199 -16.52 3.62 11.28
N LYS A 200 -17.65 3.38 10.60
CA LYS A 200 -18.38 4.41 9.83
C LYS A 200 -18.92 5.54 10.71
N ALA A 201 -19.22 5.26 11.97
CA ALA A 201 -19.71 6.26 12.91
C ALA A 201 -18.59 7.11 13.53
N GLU A 202 -17.39 6.54 13.68
CA GLU A 202 -16.28 7.15 14.42
C GLU A 202 -15.17 7.75 13.53
N LEU A 203 -15.10 7.38 12.25
CA LEU A 203 -14.01 7.76 11.34
C LEU A 203 -14.52 8.68 10.23
N GLU A 204 -13.73 9.71 9.88
CA GLU A 204 -14.09 10.70 8.85
C GLU A 204 -14.08 10.08 7.46
N ASP A 205 -13.02 9.32 7.16
CA ASP A 205 -12.81 8.67 5.87
C ASP A 205 -12.42 7.21 6.11
N LEU A 206 -13.35 6.30 5.82
CA LEU A 206 -13.00 4.90 5.59
C LEU A 206 -12.44 4.80 4.17
N VAL A 207 -11.16 4.43 4.05
CA VAL A 207 -10.58 4.03 2.77
C VAL A 207 -11.39 2.85 2.27
N ASN A 208 -12.29 3.11 1.33
CA ASN A 208 -13.16 2.12 0.76
C ASN A 208 -12.47 1.60 -0.49
N PHE A 209 -11.79 0.46 -0.36
CA PHE A 209 -11.13 -0.23 -1.48
C PHE A 209 -12.10 -0.65 -2.60
N TYR A 210 -13.41 -0.51 -2.35
CA TYR A 210 -14.51 -0.78 -3.28
C TYR A 210 -15.24 0.51 -3.72
N ARG A 211 -14.54 1.64 -3.91
CA ARG A 211 -15.09 2.71 -4.75
C ARG A 211 -15.04 2.24 -6.21
N GLY A 212 -16.04 1.44 -6.56
CA GLY A 212 -16.43 0.95 -7.88
C GLY A 212 -17.90 0.57 -7.83
#